data_AF-A0A956CQG3-F1
#
_entry.id   AF-A0A956CQG3-F1
#
_cell.length_a   1.000
_cell.length_b   1.000
_cell.length_c   1.000
_cell.angle_alpha   90.00
_cell.angle_beta   90.00
_cell.angle_gamma   90.00
#
_symmetry.space_group_name_H-M   'P 1'
#
loop_
_entity.id
_entity.type
_entity.pdbx_description
1 polymer ?
#
loop_
_entity_poly.entity_id
_entity_poly.type
_entity_poly.pdbx_seq_one_letter_code
_entity_poly.pdbx_strand_id
1 'polypeptide(L)'
;MASILTTVRDLDRLRQITVVLARHGFGEMIQRTGLGALLGGAKAASVPPLSLGVRIRLVLQELGPSFVKLGQIASTRPDLIPEEIVRELKKLQDEVPPVPFAELQPHIERELGATLADIYSSFDETPIASASIAQVHRATLKVGDDAVPVAVKIQRPNIQKTIETDLDLLYLLAKAVERSMPESKSYAPTKLVEQFDRAITAELDFMLEADNARRFAENFSTQPNVSFPLVYREASSRRVLTLEFFDGKKIHGAVEAGASGEVIAKACVQIFMKQIFEDGFFHADPHP
;
A
#
# COMPACT_ATOMS: atom_id res chain seq x y z
N MET A 1 -5.38 26.26 11.97
CA MET A 1 -4.09 26.92 12.29
C MET A 1 -3.07 25.81 12.41
N ALA A 2 -2.19 25.62 11.41
CA ALA A 2 -1.16 24.60 11.49
C ALA A 2 -0.23 24.89 12.69
N SER A 3 0.07 23.88 13.49
CA SER A 3 1.04 24.01 14.59
C SER A 3 2.44 24.23 14.01
N ILE A 4 3.26 25.07 14.66
CA ILE A 4 4.65 25.37 14.26
C ILE A 4 5.44 24.06 14.08
N LEU A 5 5.21 23.06 14.93
CA LEU A 5 5.85 21.75 14.84
C LEU A 5 5.48 20.99 13.56
N THR A 6 4.24 21.12 13.09
CA THR A 6 3.78 20.50 11.84
C THR A 6 4.48 21.17 10.65
N THR A 7 4.48 22.51 10.61
CA THR A 7 5.14 23.28 9.55
C THR A 7 6.64 22.99 9.43
N VAL A 8 7.35 22.84 10.56
CA VAL A 8 8.78 22.47 10.56
C VAL A 8 9.00 21.06 10.00
N ARG A 9 8.18 20.09 10.42
CA ARG A 9 8.27 18.71 9.94
C ARG A 9 7.99 18.60 8.44
N ASP A 10 7.02 19.34 7.94
CA ASP A 10 6.64 19.32 6.53
C ASP A 10 7.77 19.92 5.66
N LEU A 11 8.49 20.93 6.18
CA LEU A 11 9.69 21.47 5.53
C LEU A 11 10.84 20.48 5.49
N ASP A 12 11.10 19.74 6.57
CA ASP A 12 12.14 18.70 6.60
C ASP A 12 11.82 17.59 5.60
N ARG A 13 10.56 17.15 5.55
CA ARG A 13 10.08 16.15 4.59
C ARG A 13 10.18 16.66 3.14
N LEU A 14 9.79 17.90 2.88
CA LEU A 14 9.93 18.52 1.56
C LEU A 14 11.40 18.62 1.14
N ARG A 15 12.30 18.98 2.06
CA ARG A 15 13.74 19.00 1.81
C ARG A 15 14.26 17.60 1.49
N GLN A 16 13.84 16.58 2.22
CA GLN A 16 14.18 15.18 1.93
C GLN A 16 13.74 14.81 0.50
N ILE A 17 12.48 15.08 0.13
CA ILE A 17 11.97 14.81 -1.22
C ILE A 17 12.83 15.49 -2.28
N THR A 18 13.13 16.77 -2.08
CA THR A 18 13.93 17.57 -3.01
C THR A 18 15.36 17.03 -3.15
N VAL A 19 15.99 16.62 -2.05
CA VAL A 19 17.34 16.05 -2.08
C VAL A 19 17.37 14.71 -2.81
N VAL A 20 16.40 13.83 -2.58
CA VAL A 20 16.30 12.54 -3.26
C VAL A 20 16.08 12.73 -4.76
N LEU A 21 15.14 13.60 -5.14
CA LEU A 21 14.90 13.95 -6.55
C LEU A 21 16.18 14.47 -7.23
N ALA A 22 16.94 15.37 -6.58
CA ALA A 22 18.17 15.89 -7.14
C ALA A 22 19.25 14.80 -7.31
N ARG A 23 19.38 13.88 -6.34
CA ARG A 23 20.33 12.77 -6.38
C ARG A 23 20.08 11.82 -7.55
N HIS A 24 18.81 11.61 -7.91
CA HIS A 24 18.41 10.75 -9.04
C HIS A 24 18.28 11.51 -10.37
N GLY A 25 18.86 12.70 -10.47
CA GLY A 25 18.96 13.45 -11.73
C GLY A 25 17.72 14.25 -12.12
N PHE A 26 16.85 14.60 -11.16
CA PHE A 26 15.71 15.52 -11.37
C PHE A 26 16.02 16.96 -10.92
N GLY A 27 17.31 17.33 -10.82
CA GLY A 27 17.73 18.65 -10.34
C GLY A 27 17.24 19.83 -11.19
N GLU A 28 17.18 19.69 -12.52
CA GLU A 28 16.66 20.73 -13.41
C GLU A 28 15.16 20.99 -13.18
N MET A 29 14.38 19.91 -13.03
CA MET A 29 12.95 20.00 -12.70
C MET A 29 12.75 20.76 -11.37
N ILE A 30 13.56 20.47 -10.36
CA ILE A 30 13.51 21.16 -9.06
C ILE A 30 13.85 22.64 -9.16
N GLN A 31 14.80 23.01 -10.03
CA GLN A 31 15.13 24.42 -10.26
C GLN A 31 13.97 25.14 -10.95
N ARG A 32 13.35 24.52 -11.96
CA ARG A 32 12.20 25.09 -12.68
C ARG A 32 10.98 25.29 -11.79
N THR A 33 10.76 24.43 -10.80
CA THR A 33 9.63 24.56 -9.85
C THR A 33 9.87 25.60 -8.76
N GLY A 34 11.05 26.21 -8.67
CA GLY A 34 11.41 27.18 -7.63
C GLY A 34 11.78 26.55 -6.28
N LEU A 35 11.84 25.21 -6.20
CA LEU A 35 12.21 24.47 -4.99
C LEU A 35 13.73 24.30 -4.82
N GLY A 36 14.53 24.83 -5.76
CA GLY A 36 15.98 24.76 -5.74
C GLY A 36 16.63 25.34 -4.47
N ALA A 37 15.99 26.31 -3.80
CA ALA A 37 16.50 26.88 -2.55
C ALA A 37 16.61 25.85 -1.41
N LEU A 38 15.77 24.81 -1.43
CA LEU A 38 15.76 23.74 -0.42
C LEU A 38 16.95 22.78 -0.54
N LEU A 39 17.66 22.81 -1.66
CA LEU A 39 18.87 22.00 -1.87
C LEU A 39 20.07 22.50 -1.07
N GLY A 40 20.01 23.69 -0.46
CA GLY A 40 21.09 24.23 0.38
C GLY A 40 22.44 24.30 -0.33
N GLY A 41 22.46 24.49 -1.65
CA GLY A 41 23.67 24.50 -2.46
C GLY A 41 24.17 23.12 -2.91
N ALA A 42 23.43 22.03 -2.66
CA ALA A 42 23.71 20.75 -3.30
C ALA A 42 23.64 20.93 -4.83
N LYS A 43 24.80 20.79 -5.50
CA LYS A 43 24.85 20.81 -6.97
C LYS A 43 23.94 19.72 -7.49
N ALA A 44 23.16 20.01 -8.54
CA ALA A 44 22.44 18.99 -9.28
C ALA A 44 23.44 17.87 -9.60
N ALA A 45 23.21 16.67 -9.05
CA ALA A 45 24.07 15.54 -9.33
C ALA A 45 24.07 15.31 -10.85
N SER A 46 25.21 14.89 -11.41
CA SER A 46 25.25 14.42 -12.79
C SER A 46 24.16 13.37 -12.96
N VAL A 47 23.35 13.50 -14.02
CA VAL A 47 22.26 12.54 -14.28
C VAL A 47 22.85 11.12 -14.27
N PRO A 48 22.39 10.23 -13.36
CA PRO A 48 22.90 8.87 -13.32
C PRO A 48 22.71 8.20 -14.69
N PRO A 49 23.64 7.33 -15.14
CA PRO A 49 23.54 6.61 -16.41
C PRO A 49 22.50 5.47 -16.32
N LEU A 50 21.30 5.80 -15.88
CA LEU A 50 20.16 4.91 -15.66
C LEU A 50 18.97 5.44 -16.48
N SER A 51 18.14 4.52 -16.99
CA SER A 51 16.91 4.89 -17.69
C SER A 51 15.97 5.70 -16.79
N LEU A 52 15.09 6.50 -17.40
CA LEU A 52 14.13 7.31 -16.65
C LEU A 52 13.27 6.46 -15.70
N GLY A 53 12.74 5.33 -16.17
CA GLY A 53 11.94 4.41 -15.35
C GLY A 53 12.69 3.89 -14.12
N VAL A 54 13.98 3.53 -14.27
CA VAL A 54 14.80 3.07 -13.14
C VAL A 54 15.01 4.19 -12.13
N ARG A 55 15.29 5.41 -12.59
CA ARG A 55 15.48 6.57 -11.70
C ARG A 55 14.21 6.91 -10.93
N ILE A 56 13.05 6.87 -11.59
CA ILE A 56 11.75 7.08 -10.93
C ILE A 56 11.53 6.00 -9.86
N ARG A 57 11.72 4.72 -10.20
CA ARG A 57 11.56 3.61 -9.25
C ARG A 57 12.44 3.79 -8.01
N LEU A 58 13.71 4.14 -8.18
CA LEU A 58 14.65 4.35 -7.07
C LEU A 58 14.26 5.55 -6.19
N VAL A 59 13.79 6.64 -6.79
CA VAL A 59 13.23 7.78 -6.03
C VAL A 59 12.07 7.29 -5.16
N LEU A 60 11.12 6.56 -5.73
CA LEU A 60 9.94 6.12 -4.99
C LEU A 60 10.30 5.16 -3.85
N GLN A 61 11.25 4.25 -4.07
CA GLN A 61 11.76 3.35 -3.03
C GLN A 61 12.46 4.12 -1.89
N GLU A 62 13.30 5.09 -2.23
CA GLU A 62 14.05 5.87 -1.23
C GLU A 62 13.15 6.83 -0.43
N LEU A 63 12.08 7.35 -1.04
CA LEU A 63 11.11 8.21 -0.34
C LEU A 63 10.17 7.42 0.58
N GLY A 64 10.10 6.10 0.39
CA GLY A 64 9.48 5.17 1.31
C GLY A 64 8.02 4.83 0.98
N PRO A 65 7.27 4.29 1.97
CA PRO A 65 6.00 3.60 1.79
C PRO A 65 4.96 4.32 0.91
N SER A 66 4.69 5.60 1.19
CA SER A 66 3.70 6.39 0.44
C SER A 66 4.05 6.48 -1.05
N PHE A 67 5.33 6.64 -1.37
CA PHE A 67 5.82 6.79 -2.74
C PHE A 67 5.94 5.45 -3.47
N VAL A 68 6.31 4.37 -2.77
CA VAL A 68 6.21 3.01 -3.30
C VAL A 68 4.77 2.71 -3.73
N LYS A 69 3.80 3.05 -2.88
CA LYS A 69 2.39 2.84 -3.17
C LYS A 69 1.88 3.72 -4.31
N LEU A 70 2.32 4.98 -4.37
CA LEU A 70 2.07 5.86 -5.52
C LEU A 70 2.55 5.21 -6.82
N GLY A 71 3.75 4.63 -6.83
CA GLY A 71 4.30 3.94 -7.99
C GLY A 71 3.50 2.70 -8.40
N GLN A 72 3.05 1.90 -7.44
CA GLN A 72 2.21 0.72 -7.71
C GLN A 72 0.88 1.12 -8.34
N ILE A 73 0.16 2.08 -7.75
CA ILE A 73 -1.11 2.60 -8.28
C ILE A 73 -0.88 3.22 -9.68
N ALA A 74 0.17 4.01 -9.84
CA ALA A 74 0.57 4.58 -11.12
C ALA A 74 0.84 3.50 -12.19
N SER A 75 1.44 2.35 -11.82
CA SER A 75 1.73 1.26 -12.75
C SER A 75 0.47 0.59 -13.34
N THR A 76 -0.69 0.75 -12.70
CA THR A 76 -1.99 0.28 -13.21
C THR A 76 -2.58 1.19 -14.30
N ARG A 77 -1.94 2.33 -14.59
CA ARG A 77 -2.39 3.35 -15.55
C ARG A 77 -1.43 3.49 -16.75
N PRO A 78 -1.29 2.45 -17.59
CA PRO A 78 -0.44 2.51 -18.79
C PRO A 78 -0.95 3.50 -19.84
N ASP A 79 -2.19 3.99 -19.71
CA ASP A 79 -2.74 5.05 -20.53
C ASP A 79 -2.16 6.44 -20.21
N LEU A 80 -1.61 6.63 -18.99
CA LEU A 80 -1.00 7.89 -18.55
C LEU A 80 0.53 7.84 -18.47
N ILE A 81 1.10 6.63 -18.34
CA ILE A 81 2.53 6.45 -18.04
C ILE A 81 3.19 5.63 -19.14
N PRO A 82 4.32 6.08 -19.71
CA PRO A 82 5.09 5.32 -20.69
C PRO A 82 5.37 3.87 -20.25
N GLU A 83 5.25 2.92 -21.17
CA GLU A 83 5.40 1.49 -20.89
C GLU A 83 6.74 1.13 -20.23
N GLU A 84 7.83 1.81 -20.61
CA GLU A 84 9.14 1.63 -19.98
C GLU A 84 9.14 1.98 -18.48
N ILE A 85 8.37 3.00 -18.07
CA ILE A 85 8.25 3.40 -16.66
C ILE A 85 7.32 2.41 -15.95
N VAL A 86 6.18 2.05 -16.54
CA VAL A 86 5.25 1.06 -15.97
C VAL A 86 5.96 -0.25 -15.65
N ARG A 87 6.82 -0.75 -16.55
CA ARG A 87 7.61 -1.97 -16.33
C ARG A 87 8.53 -1.89 -15.12
N GLU A 88 9.13 -0.72 -14.86
CA GLU A 88 9.95 -0.51 -13.68
C GLU A 88 9.09 -0.35 -12.41
N LEU A 89 7.98 0.38 -12.48
CA LEU A 89 7.07 0.57 -11.34
C LEU A 89 6.44 -0.75 -10.87
N LYS A 90 6.17 -1.70 -11.77
CA LYS A 90 5.71 -3.06 -11.40
C LYS A 90 6.72 -3.86 -10.57
N LYS A 91 7.99 -3.43 -10.51
CA LYS A 91 9.03 -4.05 -9.67
C LYS A 91 9.06 -3.48 -8.24
N LEU A 92 8.22 -2.49 -7.94
CA LEU A 92 8.11 -1.94 -6.60
C LEU A 92 7.49 -2.99 -5.69
N GLN A 93 8.33 -3.58 -4.84
CA GLN A 93 7.90 -4.45 -3.75
C GLN A 93 7.55 -3.59 -2.54
N ASP A 94 6.59 -4.09 -1.77
CA ASP A 94 6.11 -3.42 -0.57
C ASP A 94 6.81 -3.90 0.72
N GLU A 95 7.81 -4.76 0.58
CA GLU A 95 8.52 -5.35 1.72
C GLU A 95 9.34 -4.30 2.46
N VAL A 96 8.89 -4.01 3.67
CA VAL A 96 9.55 -3.09 4.60
C VAL A 96 9.84 -3.81 5.92
N PRO A 97 10.92 -3.43 6.63
CA PRO A 97 11.23 -4.01 7.94
C PRO A 97 10.02 -3.95 8.88
N PRO A 98 9.71 -5.04 9.60
CA PRO A 98 8.56 -5.07 10.49
C PRO A 98 8.74 -4.08 11.63
N VAL A 99 7.63 -3.51 12.11
CA VAL A 99 7.61 -2.73 13.34
C VAL A 99 7.75 -3.70 14.52
N PRO A 100 8.58 -3.40 15.53
CA PRO A 100 8.68 -4.21 16.74
C PRO A 100 7.31 -4.41 17.40
N PHE A 101 7.01 -5.65 17.80
CA PHE A 101 5.71 -5.99 18.37
C PHE A 101 5.36 -5.17 19.63
N ALA A 102 6.36 -4.84 20.45
CA ALA A 102 6.20 -3.98 21.62
C ALA A 102 5.65 -2.59 21.30
N GLU A 103 5.90 -2.06 20.09
CA GLU A 103 5.29 -0.81 19.65
C GLU A 103 3.84 -1.03 19.20
N LEU A 104 3.52 -2.17 18.59
CA LEU A 104 2.20 -2.47 18.04
C LEU A 104 1.17 -2.86 19.08
N GLN A 105 1.55 -3.67 20.07
CA GLN A 105 0.60 -4.19 21.07
C GLN A 105 -0.26 -3.08 21.70
N PRO A 106 0.31 -1.97 22.22
CA PRO A 106 -0.49 -0.88 22.77
C PRO A 106 -1.42 -0.20 21.75
N HIS A 107 -1.07 -0.23 20.46
CA HIS A 107 -1.95 0.27 19.40
C HIS A 107 -3.11 -0.68 19.15
N ILE A 108 -2.85 -1.99 19.06
CA ILE A 108 -3.89 -3.00 18.82
C ILE A 108 -4.91 -2.98 19.98
N GLU A 109 -4.43 -3.02 21.22
CA GLU A 109 -5.30 -3.04 22.41
C GLU A 109 -6.14 -1.76 22.52
N ARG A 110 -5.59 -0.61 22.12
CA ARG A 110 -6.35 0.65 22.09
C ARG A 110 -7.43 0.66 21.01
N GLU A 111 -7.13 0.12 19.83
CA GLU A 111 -8.07 0.07 18.71
C GLU A 111 -9.20 -0.94 18.96
N LEU A 112 -8.91 -2.04 19.66
CA LEU A 112 -9.89 -3.08 19.98
C LEU A 112 -10.58 -2.87 21.34
N GLY A 113 -10.03 -2.01 22.20
CA GLY A 113 -10.62 -1.68 23.50
C GLY A 113 -10.47 -2.76 24.58
N ALA A 114 -9.63 -3.77 24.36
CA ALA A 114 -9.35 -4.86 25.30
C ALA A 114 -7.91 -5.36 25.14
N THR A 115 -7.41 -6.14 26.12
CA THR A 115 -6.05 -6.68 26.04
C THR A 115 -5.98 -7.81 25.00
N LEU A 116 -4.79 -8.03 24.42
CA LEU A 116 -4.63 -9.17 23.49
C LEU A 116 -4.93 -10.51 24.15
N ALA A 117 -4.63 -10.65 25.44
CA ALA A 117 -4.92 -11.86 26.21
C ALA A 117 -6.41 -12.10 26.42
N ASP A 118 -7.25 -11.06 26.42
CA ASP A 118 -8.70 -11.20 26.51
C ASP A 118 -9.30 -11.69 25.19
N ILE A 119 -8.79 -11.17 24.07
CA ILE A 119 -9.32 -11.42 22.72
C ILE A 119 -8.76 -12.72 22.11
N TYR A 120 -7.47 -12.98 22.30
CA TYR A 120 -6.74 -14.06 21.64
C TYR A 120 -6.23 -15.08 22.67
N SER A 121 -6.23 -16.37 22.31
CA SER A 121 -5.58 -17.43 23.11
C SER A 121 -4.08 -17.53 22.83
N SER A 122 -3.65 -17.12 21.64
CA SER A 122 -2.24 -16.95 21.28
C SER A 122 -2.09 -15.85 20.23
N PHE A 123 -0.96 -15.15 20.23
CA PHE A 123 -0.63 -14.12 19.26
C PHE A 123 0.87 -14.23 18.95
N ASP A 124 1.23 -14.46 17.68
CA ASP A 124 2.63 -14.53 17.26
C ASP A 124 3.21 -13.12 17.15
N GLU A 125 4.25 -12.81 17.93
CA GLU A 125 4.94 -11.52 17.87
C GLU A 125 5.72 -11.35 16.57
N THR A 126 6.05 -12.45 15.88
CA THR A 126 6.71 -12.43 14.58
C THR A 126 5.67 -12.29 13.47
N PRO A 127 5.73 -11.23 12.63
CA PRO A 127 4.78 -11.08 11.54
C PRO A 127 5.04 -12.12 10.44
N ILE A 128 3.95 -12.64 9.86
CA ILE A 128 3.98 -13.51 8.68
C ILE A 128 4.14 -12.71 7.38
N ALA A 129 3.78 -11.43 7.41
CA ALA A 129 3.96 -10.49 6.30
C ALA A 129 4.11 -9.06 6.81
N SER A 130 4.87 -8.25 6.08
CA SER A 130 5.10 -6.84 6.39
C SER A 130 5.09 -6.02 5.11
N ALA A 131 4.18 -5.06 5.05
CA ALA A 131 3.90 -4.20 3.90
C ALA A 131 3.99 -2.71 4.28
N SER A 132 3.86 -1.79 3.31
CA SER A 132 4.01 -0.33 3.47
C SER A 132 3.15 0.25 4.59
N ILE A 133 1.89 -0.15 4.64
CA ILE A 133 0.88 0.44 5.52
C ILE A 133 0.56 -0.42 6.73
N ALA A 134 0.90 -1.71 6.68
CA ALA A 134 0.45 -2.70 7.62
C ALA A 134 1.42 -3.87 7.75
N GLN A 135 1.31 -4.62 8.83
CA GLN A 135 1.92 -5.93 8.96
C GLN A 135 0.88 -6.94 9.45
N VAL A 136 1.08 -8.21 9.11
CA VAL A 136 0.14 -9.28 9.39
C VAL A 136 0.79 -10.25 10.36
N HIS A 137 0.07 -10.58 11.42
CA HIS A 137 0.47 -11.56 12.41
C HIS A 137 -0.49 -12.75 12.40
N ARG A 138 0.04 -13.92 12.76
CA ARG A 138 -0.81 -15.08 13.03
C ARG A 138 -1.26 -15.03 14.48
N ALA A 139 -2.52 -15.30 14.75
CA ALA A 139 -3.06 -15.42 16.09
C ALA A 139 -4.11 -16.52 16.16
N THR A 140 -4.57 -16.82 17.37
CA THR A 140 -5.73 -17.68 17.61
C THR A 140 -6.77 -16.88 18.37
N LEU A 141 -7.89 -16.59 17.72
CA LEU A 141 -8.98 -15.80 18.26
C LEU A 141 -9.91 -16.66 19.13
N LYS A 142 -10.35 -16.13 20.27
CA LYS A 142 -11.39 -16.74 21.11
C LYS A 142 -12.76 -16.36 20.55
N VAL A 143 -13.58 -17.35 20.21
CA VAL A 143 -14.93 -17.14 19.67
C VAL A 143 -15.90 -18.04 20.43
N GLY A 144 -16.60 -17.47 21.42
CA GLY A 144 -17.39 -18.27 22.37
C GLY A 144 -16.49 -19.23 23.16
N ASP A 145 -16.81 -20.52 23.13
CA ASP A 145 -15.99 -21.58 23.74
C ASP A 145 -14.90 -22.13 22.77
N ASP A 146 -14.90 -21.68 21.51
CA ASP A 146 -13.98 -22.14 20.47
C ASP A 146 -12.74 -21.23 20.32
N ALA A 147 -11.72 -21.77 19.67
CA ALA A 147 -10.49 -21.07 19.32
C ALA A 147 -10.18 -21.27 17.83
N VAL A 148 -10.10 -20.17 17.07
CA VAL A 148 -9.97 -20.20 15.61
C VAL A 148 -8.68 -19.53 15.14
N PRO A 149 -7.93 -20.12 14.19
CA PRO A 149 -6.72 -19.50 13.65
C PRO A 149 -7.08 -18.30 12.78
N VAL A 150 -6.41 -17.17 13.00
CA VAL A 150 -6.68 -15.90 12.32
C VAL A 150 -5.40 -15.22 11.84
N ALA A 151 -5.54 -14.44 10.76
CA ALA A 151 -4.58 -13.45 10.31
C ALA A 151 -5.01 -12.06 10.83
N VAL A 152 -4.16 -11.42 11.61
CA VAL A 152 -4.41 -10.09 12.18
C VAL A 152 -3.54 -9.08 11.45
N LYS A 153 -4.16 -8.29 10.56
CA LYS A 153 -3.54 -7.20 9.83
C LYS A 153 -3.61 -5.92 10.66
N ILE A 154 -2.46 -5.33 10.95
CA ILE A 154 -2.31 -4.20 11.87
C ILE A 154 -1.69 -3.05 11.09
N GLN A 155 -2.36 -1.91 11.08
CA GLN A 155 -1.86 -0.69 10.48
C GLN A 155 -0.61 -0.21 11.23
N ARG A 156 0.42 0.21 10.50
CA ARG A 156 1.66 0.72 11.09
C ARG A 156 1.39 1.99 11.91
N PRO A 157 2.03 2.17 13.08
CA PRO A 157 1.89 3.38 13.87
C PRO A 157 2.23 4.63 13.05
N ASN A 158 1.45 5.69 13.23
CA ASN A 158 1.63 7.00 12.59
C ASN A 158 1.54 7.03 11.05
N ILE A 159 1.24 5.91 10.37
CA ILE A 159 1.24 5.88 8.90
C ILE A 159 0.24 6.84 8.28
N GLN A 160 -0.95 6.97 8.88
CA GLN A 160 -1.97 7.93 8.44
C GLN A 160 -1.40 9.35 8.38
N LYS A 161 -0.74 9.79 9.46
CA LYS A 161 -0.14 11.13 9.54
C LYS A 161 1.00 11.32 8.54
N THR A 162 1.76 10.25 8.24
CA THR A 162 2.81 10.27 7.22
C THR A 162 2.22 10.43 5.83
N ILE A 163 1.17 9.68 5.51
CA ILE A 163 0.47 9.75 4.23
C ILE A 163 -0.19 11.12 4.03
N GLU A 164 -0.86 11.67 5.04
CA GLU A 164 -1.46 13.00 4.99
C GLU A 164 -0.40 14.06 4.64
N THR A 165 0.76 14.02 5.29
CA THR A 165 1.88 14.94 4.98
C THR A 165 2.46 14.71 3.59
N ASP A 166 2.65 13.47 3.17
CA ASP A 166 3.17 13.16 1.84
C ASP A 166 2.18 13.60 0.74
N LEU A 167 0.87 13.48 0.97
CA LEU A 167 -0.16 13.97 0.05
C LEU A 167 -0.13 15.49 -0.10
N ASP A 168 -0.06 16.24 1.00
CA ASP A 168 0.06 17.70 0.96
C ASP A 168 1.27 18.14 0.13
N LEU A 169 2.41 17.47 0.32
CA LEU A 169 3.63 17.73 -0.44
C LEU A 169 3.52 17.31 -1.90
N LEU A 170 2.87 16.19 -2.20
CA LEU A 170 2.60 15.75 -3.58
C LEU A 170 1.71 16.75 -4.32
N TYR A 171 0.66 17.28 -3.68
CA TYR A 171 -0.18 18.32 -4.28
C TYR A 171 0.60 19.61 -4.53
N LEU A 172 1.47 20.01 -3.60
CA LEU A 172 2.35 21.17 -3.78
C LEU A 172 3.27 20.97 -5.00
N LEU A 173 3.92 19.80 -5.09
CA LEU A 173 4.84 19.45 -6.17
C LEU A 173 4.11 19.37 -7.53
N ALA A 174 2.96 18.71 -7.58
CA ALA A 174 2.16 18.57 -8.80
C ALA A 174 1.75 19.93 -9.36
N LYS A 175 1.25 20.84 -8.51
CA LYS A 175 0.91 22.22 -8.90
C LYS A 175 2.12 23.01 -9.38
N ALA A 176 3.27 22.86 -8.72
CA ALA A 176 4.50 23.53 -9.11
C ALA A 176 5.00 23.03 -10.49
N VAL A 177 4.92 21.72 -10.76
CA VAL A 177 5.24 21.12 -12.05
C VAL A 177 4.30 21.64 -13.15
N GLU A 178 2.99 21.60 -12.93
CA GLU A 178 2.00 22.08 -13.91
C GLU A 178 2.16 23.58 -14.24
N ARG A 179 2.60 24.39 -13.27
CA ARG A 179 2.86 25.83 -13.45
C ARG A 179 4.16 26.12 -14.20
N SER A 180 5.21 25.34 -13.93
CA SER A 180 6.57 25.59 -14.46
C SER A 180 6.90 24.81 -15.74
N MET A 181 6.11 23.78 -16.05
CA MET A 181 6.32 22.87 -17.16
C MET A 181 5.01 22.69 -17.93
N PRO A 182 4.66 23.57 -18.89
CA PRO A 182 3.43 23.46 -19.67
C PRO A 182 3.25 22.10 -20.37
N GLU A 183 4.35 21.47 -20.78
CA GLU A 183 4.41 20.13 -21.36
C GLU A 183 3.92 19.02 -20.42
N SER A 184 3.93 19.25 -19.10
CA SER A 184 3.46 18.28 -18.10
C SER A 184 1.93 18.17 -18.04
N LYS A 185 1.19 19.15 -18.59
CA LYS A 185 -0.29 19.18 -18.52
C LYS A 185 -0.95 17.99 -19.22
N SER A 186 -0.31 17.40 -20.23
CA SER A 186 -0.79 16.17 -20.89
C SER A 186 -0.84 14.97 -19.94
N TYR A 187 0.00 14.96 -18.91
CA TYR A 187 0.05 13.90 -17.89
C TYR A 187 -0.83 14.20 -16.67
N ALA A 188 -1.40 15.41 -16.58
CA ALA A 188 -2.23 15.90 -15.47
C ALA A 188 -1.72 15.50 -14.05
N PRO A 189 -0.50 15.93 -13.65
CA PRO A 189 0.09 15.59 -12.34
C PRO A 189 -0.85 15.76 -11.15
N THR A 190 -1.64 16.84 -11.09
CA THR A 190 -2.57 17.07 -9.98
C THR A 190 -3.66 15.99 -9.94
N LYS A 191 -4.19 15.59 -11.10
CA LYS A 191 -5.20 14.51 -11.18
C LYS A 191 -4.61 13.15 -10.79
N LEU A 192 -3.34 12.89 -11.10
CA LEU A 192 -2.65 11.68 -10.64
C LEU A 192 -2.56 11.64 -9.11
N VAL A 193 -2.24 12.77 -8.48
CA VAL A 193 -2.24 12.88 -7.01
C VAL A 193 -3.65 12.70 -6.44
N GLU A 194 -4.69 13.28 -7.05
CA GLU A 194 -6.09 13.07 -6.63
C GLU A 194 -6.52 11.59 -6.71
N GLN A 195 -6.08 10.86 -7.74
CA GLN A 195 -6.34 9.42 -7.82
C GLN A 195 -5.63 8.66 -6.71
N PHE A 196 -4.35 8.98 -6.49
CA PHE A 196 -3.54 8.37 -5.46
C PHE A 196 -4.13 8.62 -4.07
N ASP A 197 -4.51 9.85 -3.76
CA ASP A 197 -5.16 10.27 -2.52
C ASP A 197 -6.40 9.41 -2.22
N ARG A 198 -7.31 9.28 -3.20
CA ARG A 198 -8.51 8.44 -3.03
C ARG A 198 -8.17 6.97 -2.76
N ALA A 199 -7.19 6.43 -3.49
CA ALA A 199 -6.80 5.03 -3.35
C ALA A 199 -6.09 4.76 -2.00
N ILE A 200 -5.09 5.57 -1.64
CA ILE A 200 -4.34 5.39 -0.40
C ILE A 200 -5.21 5.63 0.84
N THR A 201 -6.12 6.62 0.78
CA THR A 201 -7.05 6.89 1.88
C THR A 201 -8.03 5.75 2.08
N ALA A 202 -8.49 5.10 1.01
CA ALA A 202 -9.33 3.91 1.11
C ALA A 202 -8.57 2.73 1.76
N GLU A 203 -7.28 2.58 1.50
CA GLU A 203 -6.47 1.53 2.14
C GLU A 203 -6.18 1.77 3.63
N LEU A 204 -6.34 3.01 4.11
CA LEU A 204 -6.18 3.34 5.53
C LEU A 204 -7.40 2.99 6.39
N ASP A 205 -8.55 2.69 5.78
CA ASP A 205 -9.74 2.22 6.49
C ASP A 205 -9.97 0.72 6.21
N PHE A 206 -9.46 -0.12 7.12
CA PHE A 206 -9.64 -1.57 7.00
C PHE A 206 -11.09 -2.03 7.13
N MET A 207 -12.04 -1.17 7.53
CA MET A 207 -13.45 -1.53 7.47
C MET A 207 -13.96 -1.65 6.03
N LEU A 208 -13.37 -0.92 5.09
CA LEU A 208 -13.69 -1.08 3.67
C LEU A 208 -13.23 -2.46 3.16
N GLU A 209 -12.03 -2.88 3.56
CA GLU A 209 -11.50 -4.20 3.24
C GLU A 209 -12.32 -5.32 3.89
N ALA A 210 -12.70 -5.16 5.16
CA ALA A 210 -13.61 -6.05 5.86
C ALA A 210 -14.95 -6.21 5.14
N ASP A 211 -15.57 -5.11 4.72
CA ASP A 211 -16.86 -5.13 4.02
C ASP A 211 -16.74 -5.79 2.64
N ASN A 212 -15.65 -5.52 1.91
CA ASN A 212 -15.36 -6.17 0.64
C ASN A 212 -15.13 -7.70 0.81
N ALA A 213 -14.37 -8.12 1.83
CA ALA A 213 -14.11 -9.52 2.11
C ALA A 213 -15.40 -10.28 2.46
N ARG A 214 -16.28 -9.70 3.29
CA ARG A 214 -17.60 -10.28 3.59
C ARG A 214 -18.45 -10.44 2.33
N ARG A 215 -18.48 -9.42 1.47
CA ARG A 215 -19.21 -9.49 0.20
C ARG A 215 -18.66 -10.60 -0.72
N PHE A 216 -17.34 -10.77 -0.79
CA PHE A 216 -16.76 -11.87 -1.56
C PHE A 216 -17.13 -13.24 -0.96
N ALA A 217 -17.08 -13.40 0.36
CA ALA A 217 -17.48 -14.64 1.02
C ALA A 217 -18.96 -14.98 0.74
N GLU A 218 -19.85 -13.99 0.75
CA GLU A 218 -21.26 -14.15 0.41
C GLU A 218 -21.45 -14.55 -1.07
N ASN A 219 -20.81 -13.83 -2.00
CA ASN A 219 -20.89 -14.07 -3.44
C ASN A 219 -20.41 -15.48 -3.85
N PHE A 220 -19.50 -16.07 -3.08
CA PHE A 220 -18.89 -17.37 -3.35
C PHE A 220 -19.34 -18.48 -2.39
N SER A 221 -20.35 -18.23 -1.54
CA SER A 221 -20.82 -19.18 -0.53
C SER A 221 -21.32 -20.52 -1.09
N THR A 222 -21.67 -20.57 -2.37
CA THR A 222 -22.12 -21.78 -3.09
C THR A 222 -21.04 -22.45 -3.93
N GLN A 223 -19.82 -21.91 -3.97
CA GLN A 223 -18.70 -22.41 -4.78
C GLN A 223 -17.82 -23.33 -3.93
N PRO A 224 -17.80 -24.66 -4.18
CA PRO A 224 -17.12 -25.61 -3.29
C PRO A 224 -15.58 -25.52 -3.35
N ASN A 225 -15.02 -24.95 -4.41
CA ASN A 225 -13.57 -24.93 -4.66
C ASN A 225 -12.94 -23.55 -4.45
N VAL A 226 -13.71 -22.58 -3.95
CA VAL A 226 -13.26 -21.19 -3.77
C VAL A 226 -13.81 -20.68 -2.45
N SER A 227 -12.92 -20.22 -1.58
CA SER A 227 -13.29 -19.58 -0.32
C SER A 227 -12.64 -18.20 -0.21
N PHE A 228 -13.32 -17.32 0.49
CA PHE A 228 -12.79 -16.03 0.93
C PHE A 228 -12.81 -16.02 2.46
N PRO A 229 -11.82 -15.40 3.11
CA PRO A 229 -11.67 -15.49 4.55
C PRO A 229 -12.86 -14.84 5.26
N LEU A 230 -13.36 -15.50 6.31
CA LEU A 230 -14.34 -14.89 7.20
C LEU A 230 -13.72 -13.68 7.92
N VAL A 231 -14.55 -12.67 8.17
CA VAL A 231 -14.17 -11.46 8.91
C VAL A 231 -14.68 -11.57 10.35
N TYR A 232 -13.79 -11.44 11.32
CA TYR A 232 -14.15 -11.40 12.73
C TYR A 232 -14.30 -9.94 13.18
N ARG A 233 -15.54 -9.44 13.10
CA ARG A 233 -15.82 -8.01 13.24
C ARG A 233 -15.56 -7.48 14.65
N GLU A 234 -15.81 -8.30 15.66
CA GLU A 234 -15.59 -8.00 17.07
C GLU A 234 -14.10 -7.84 17.40
N ALA A 235 -13.23 -8.45 16.59
CA ALA A 235 -11.78 -8.32 16.67
C ALA A 235 -11.21 -7.44 15.53
N SER A 236 -12.03 -6.54 14.97
CA SER A 236 -11.63 -5.64 13.89
C SER A 236 -12.03 -4.19 14.17
N SER A 237 -11.29 -3.26 13.59
CA SER A 237 -11.46 -1.82 13.66
C SER A 237 -10.98 -1.18 12.35
N ARG A 238 -10.95 0.16 12.28
CA ARG A 238 -10.37 0.87 11.13
C ARG A 238 -8.88 0.59 10.93
N ARG A 239 -8.16 0.19 11.98
CA ARG A 239 -6.69 0.03 11.98
C ARG A 239 -6.22 -1.40 12.27
N VAL A 240 -7.13 -2.29 12.64
CA VAL A 240 -6.86 -3.71 12.90
C VAL A 240 -7.90 -4.53 12.17
N LEU A 241 -7.50 -5.50 11.36
CA LEU A 241 -8.41 -6.39 10.64
C LEU A 241 -8.07 -7.83 10.96
N THR A 242 -9.04 -8.54 11.53
CA THR A 242 -8.91 -9.96 11.86
C THR A 242 -9.70 -10.80 10.85
N LEU A 243 -8.97 -11.60 10.09
CA LEU A 243 -9.49 -12.50 9.06
C LEU A 243 -9.23 -13.95 9.44
N GLU A 244 -10.06 -14.87 8.95
CA GLU A 244 -9.78 -16.30 8.95
C GLU A 244 -8.40 -16.57 8.34
N PHE A 245 -7.63 -17.43 8.99
CA PHE A 245 -6.33 -17.85 8.48
C PHE A 245 -6.48 -19.04 7.51
N PHE A 246 -6.04 -18.86 6.27
CA PHE A 246 -5.91 -19.95 5.31
C PHE A 246 -4.51 -20.56 5.37
N ASP A 247 -4.44 -21.81 5.82
CA ASP A 247 -3.21 -22.61 5.83
C ASP A 247 -3.01 -23.27 4.45
N GLY A 248 -2.55 -22.45 3.50
CA GLY A 248 -2.38 -22.83 2.09
C GLY A 248 -1.06 -22.35 1.48
N LYS A 249 -0.77 -22.82 0.27
CA LYS A 249 0.39 -22.38 -0.52
C LYS A 249 -0.01 -21.28 -1.48
N LYS A 250 0.87 -20.28 -1.66
CA LYS A 250 0.77 -19.31 -2.78
C LYS A 250 0.77 -20.06 -4.12
N ILE A 251 0.24 -19.42 -5.18
CA ILE A 251 0.04 -20.07 -6.49
C ILE A 251 1.35 -20.68 -7.02
N HIS A 252 2.44 -19.92 -6.99
CA HIS A 252 3.75 -20.39 -7.44
C HIS A 252 4.24 -21.59 -6.63
N GLY A 253 4.15 -21.53 -5.29
CA GLY A 253 4.56 -22.63 -4.41
C GLY A 253 3.68 -23.88 -4.53
N ALA A 254 2.41 -23.73 -4.91
CA ALA A 254 1.53 -24.86 -5.18
C ALA A 254 1.95 -25.59 -6.46
N VAL A 255 2.26 -24.85 -7.52
CA VAL A 255 2.72 -25.42 -8.80
C VAL A 255 4.08 -26.11 -8.63
N GLU A 256 5.02 -25.49 -7.91
CA GLU A 256 6.32 -26.09 -7.58
C GLU A 256 6.17 -27.39 -6.77
N ALA A 257 5.13 -27.47 -5.94
CA ALA A 257 4.80 -28.68 -5.19
C ALA A 257 4.02 -29.74 -5.99
N GLY A 258 3.82 -29.54 -7.30
CA GLY A 258 3.19 -30.49 -8.21
C GLY A 258 1.70 -30.27 -8.48
N ALA A 259 1.10 -29.15 -8.02
CA ALA A 259 -0.25 -28.80 -8.41
C ALA A 259 -0.31 -28.43 -9.91
N SER A 260 -1.40 -28.79 -10.58
CA SER A 260 -1.59 -28.45 -11.99
C SER A 260 -1.83 -26.94 -12.16
N GLY A 261 -0.86 -26.25 -12.78
CA GLY A 261 -0.99 -24.83 -13.12
C GLY A 261 -2.18 -24.56 -14.06
N GLU A 262 -2.54 -25.51 -14.93
CA GLU A 262 -3.72 -25.39 -15.81
C GLU A 262 -5.02 -25.36 -15.00
N VAL A 263 -5.16 -26.24 -14.01
CA VAL A 263 -6.34 -26.29 -13.14
C VAL A 263 -6.47 -25.00 -12.34
N ILE A 264 -5.36 -24.52 -11.76
CA ILE A 264 -5.33 -23.25 -11.01
C ILE A 264 -5.69 -22.09 -11.93
N ALA A 265 -5.07 -21.99 -13.11
CA ALA A 265 -5.36 -20.92 -14.06
C ALA A 265 -6.83 -20.91 -14.50
N LYS A 266 -7.41 -22.09 -14.77
CA LYS A 266 -8.83 -22.21 -15.13
C LYS A 266 -9.75 -21.76 -13.99
N ALA A 267 -9.44 -22.14 -12.75
CA ALA A 267 -10.18 -21.68 -11.58
C ALA A 267 -10.08 -20.16 -11.41
N CYS A 268 -8.89 -19.58 -11.53
CA CYS A 268 -8.69 -18.12 -11.47
C CYS A 268 -9.52 -17.39 -12.53
N VAL A 269 -9.51 -17.85 -13.78
CA VAL A 269 -10.32 -17.26 -14.85
C VAL A 269 -11.81 -17.35 -14.52
N GLN A 270 -12.30 -18.50 -14.04
CA GLN A 270 -13.70 -18.66 -13.65
C GLN A 270 -14.11 -17.72 -12.51
N ILE A 271 -13.26 -17.57 -11.49
CA ILE A 271 -13.47 -16.63 -10.38
C ILE A 271 -13.63 -15.20 -10.92
N PHE A 272 -12.71 -14.76 -11.78
CA PHE A 272 -12.77 -13.43 -12.37
C PHE A 272 -13.99 -13.20 -13.26
N MET A 273 -14.34 -14.19 -14.09
CA MET A 273 -15.51 -14.10 -14.96
C MET A 273 -16.80 -13.94 -14.12
N LYS A 274 -16.94 -14.72 -13.05
CA LYS A 274 -18.07 -14.57 -12.13
C LYS A 274 -18.10 -13.18 -11.49
N GLN A 275 -16.98 -12.72 -10.95
CA GLN A 275 -16.88 -11.39 -10.33
C GLN A 275 -17.34 -10.26 -11.26
N ILE A 276 -16.95 -10.32 -12.53
CA ILE A 276 -17.27 -9.28 -13.52
C ILE A 276 -18.71 -9.43 -14.05
N PHE A 277 -19.08 -10.62 -14.50
CA PHE A 277 -20.30 -10.83 -15.29
C PHE A 277 -21.53 -11.22 -14.47
N GLU A 278 -21.34 -11.80 -13.28
CA GLU A 278 -22.45 -12.21 -12.42
C GLU A 278 -22.60 -11.27 -11.21
N ASP A 279 -21.50 -10.98 -10.52
CA ASP A 279 -21.56 -10.25 -9.25
C ASP A 279 -21.54 -8.72 -9.41
N GLY A 280 -21.05 -8.24 -10.55
CA GLY A 280 -20.78 -6.82 -10.78
C GLY A 280 -19.82 -6.23 -9.73
N PHE A 281 -18.96 -7.06 -9.15
CA PHE A 281 -18.04 -6.72 -8.07
C PHE A 281 -16.79 -7.60 -8.17
N PHE A 282 -15.64 -6.97 -8.36
CA PHE A 282 -14.42 -7.66 -8.73
C PHE A 282 -13.18 -7.12 -8.03
N HIS A 283 -12.18 -8.00 -7.88
CA HIS A 283 -10.87 -7.64 -7.39
C HIS A 283 -10.06 -7.00 -8.53
N ALA A 284 -9.78 -5.70 -8.44
CA ALA A 284 -9.18 -4.95 -9.54
C ALA A 284 -7.68 -5.27 -9.79
N ASP A 285 -6.92 -5.64 -8.76
CA ASP A 285 -5.48 -5.92 -8.88
C ASP A 285 -5.00 -7.06 -7.97
N PRO A 286 -5.34 -8.34 -8.26
CA PRO A 286 -4.88 -9.45 -7.44
C PRO A 286 -3.42 -9.82 -7.74
N HIS A 287 -2.72 -10.25 -6.71
CA HIS A 287 -1.33 -10.70 -6.79
C HIS A 287 -1.21 -12.20 -6.46
N PRO A 288 -0.45 -12.99 -7.25
CA PRO A 288 -0.33 -14.44 -7.12
C PRO A 288 0.56 -14.95 -5.97
#